data_AF-A0A7X0TS22-F1
#
_entry.id   AF-A0A7X0TS22-F1
#
_cell.length_a   1.000
_cell.length_b   1.000
_cell.length_c   1.000
_cell.angle_alpha   90.00
_cell.angle_beta   90.00
_cell.angle_gamma   90.00
#
_symmetry.space_group_name_H-M   'P 1'
#
loop_
_entity.id
_entity.type
_entity.pdbx_description
1 polymer ?
#
loop_
_entity_poly.entity_id
_entity_poly.type
_entity_poly.pdbx_seq_one_letter_code
_entity_poly.pdbx_strand_id
1 'polypeptide(L)'
;MITINVDYPKANIEVFRSLLRGFIDNQIKKKSHVVVNFEKLEEHNYRCTMIIYHEDVEHSRKSHEADSEVDAFTEVICSLGRQYK
;
A
#
# COMPACT_ATOMS: atom_id res chain seq x y z
N MET A 1 -1.46 9.20 9.63
CA MET A 1 -0.22 9.65 8.95
C MET A 1 0.14 8.58 7.93
N ILE A 2 0.49 8.92 6.70
CA ILE A 2 0.85 7.93 5.66
C ILE A 2 2.36 8.01 5.44
N THR A 3 3.07 6.91 5.65
CA THR A 3 4.50 6.80 5.37
C THR A 3 4.68 5.85 4.20
N ILE A 4 5.14 6.37 3.07
CA ILE A 4 5.44 5.54 1.90
C ILE A 4 6.95 5.48 1.78
N ASN A 5 7.52 4.30 2.05
CA ASN A 5 8.94 4.02 1.85
C ASN A 5 9.08 3.39 0.48
N VAL A 6 9.78 4.09 -0.41
CA VAL A 6 9.92 3.66 -1.80
C VAL A 6 11.37 3.81 -2.20
N ASP A 7 12.02 2.69 -2.52
CA ASP A 7 13.31 2.67 -3.24
C ASP A 7 13.02 2.70 -4.75
N TYR A 8 12.45 3.82 -5.23
CA TYR A 8 11.91 3.92 -6.60
C TYR A 8 11.94 5.34 -7.19
N PRO A 9 11.96 5.51 -8.52
CA PRO A 9 11.73 6.78 -9.19
C PRO A 9 10.46 7.51 -8.74
N LYS A 10 10.64 8.77 -8.32
CA LYS A 10 9.63 9.61 -7.65
C LYS A 10 8.30 9.82 -8.40
N ALA A 11 8.23 9.52 -9.70
CA ALA A 11 7.12 9.89 -10.58
C ALA A 11 5.78 9.18 -10.27
N ASN A 12 5.78 7.93 -9.78
CA ASN A 12 4.52 7.21 -9.51
C ASN A 12 3.99 7.40 -8.07
N ILE A 13 4.77 8.05 -7.21
CA ILE A 13 4.45 8.17 -5.76
C ILE A 13 3.19 9.00 -5.52
N GLU A 14 2.94 10.05 -6.32
CA GLU A 14 1.75 10.89 -6.14
C GLU A 14 0.44 10.18 -6.48
N VAL A 15 0.45 9.34 -7.52
CA VAL A 15 -0.72 8.54 -7.90
C VAL A 15 -1.05 7.53 -6.80
N PHE A 16 -0.04 6.82 -6.29
CA PHE A 16 -0.23 5.89 -5.18
C PHE A 16 -0.74 6.58 -3.92
N ARG A 17 -0.21 7.78 -3.59
CA ARG A 17 -0.70 8.57 -2.44
C ARG A 17 -2.17 8.94 -2.57
N SER A 18 -2.60 9.39 -3.75
CA SER A 18 -3.99 9.77 -4.00
C SER A 18 -4.95 8.59 -3.80
N LEU A 19 -4.64 7.45 -4.41
CA LEU A 19 -5.42 6.22 -4.27
C LEU A 19 -5.46 5.72 -2.82
N LEU A 20 -4.31 5.72 -2.13
CA LEU A 20 -4.21 5.28 -0.73
C LEU A 20 -5.02 6.16 0.21
N ARG A 21 -5.00 7.49 -0.02
CA ARG A 21 -5.77 8.44 0.77
C ARG A 21 -7.27 8.22 0.58
N GLY A 22 -7.72 8.07 -0.67
CA GLY A 22 -9.11 7.73 -0.97
C GLY A 22 -9.56 6.43 -0.32
N PHE A 23 -8.68 5.41 -0.26
CA PHE A 23 -8.96 4.16 0.45
C PHE A 23 -9.07 4.36 1.98
N ILE A 24 -8.08 5.02 2.60
CA ILE A 24 -8.06 5.27 4.05
C ILE A 24 -9.27 6.11 4.47
N ASP A 25 -9.54 7.21 3.78
CA ASP A 25 -10.62 8.13 4.14
C ASP A 25 -12.00 7.46 4.04
N ASN A 26 -12.19 6.55 3.06
CA ASN A 26 -13.47 5.85 2.88
C ASN A 26 -13.64 4.62 3.77
N GLN A 27 -12.58 3.83 3.96
CA GLN A 27 -12.66 2.49 4.57
C GLN A 27 -12.12 2.46 6.00
N ILE A 28 -11.10 3.28 6.29
CA ILE A 28 -10.38 3.26 7.56
C ILE A 28 -10.75 4.52 8.36
N LYS A 29 -11.95 4.49 8.97
CA LYS A 29 -12.51 5.60 9.78
C LYS A 29 -11.79 5.85 11.12
N LYS A 30 -10.69 5.14 11.39
CA LYS A 30 -9.87 5.27 12.61
C LYS A 30 -8.53 5.91 12.29
N LYS A 31 -7.96 6.65 13.25
CA LYS A 31 -6.62 7.24 13.12
C LYS A 31 -5.62 6.11 12.88
N SER A 32 -5.05 6.10 11.68
CA SER A 32 -4.20 5.00 11.23
C SER A 32 -2.85 5.51 10.76
N HIS A 33 -1.83 4.68 11.00
CA HIS A 33 -0.53 4.82 10.38
C HIS A 33 -0.41 3.73 9.34
N VAL A 34 -0.26 4.13 8.08
CA VAL A 34 -0.12 3.18 6.97
C VAL A 34 1.30 3.27 6.44
N VAL A 35 1.95 2.12 6.39
CA VAL A 35 3.29 1.94 5.81
C VAL A 35 3.13 1.17 4.51
N VAL A 36 3.66 1.72 3.43
CA VAL A 36 3.73 1.05 2.14
C VAL A 36 5.20 0.89 1.76
N ASN A 37 5.60 -0.32 1.43
CA ASN A 37 6.93 -0.68 1.00
C ASN A 37 6.88 -1.28 -0.40
N PHE A 38 7.73 -0.78 -1.29
CA PHE A 38 7.93 -1.35 -2.63
C PHE A 38 9.33 -1.94 -2.72
N GLU A 39 9.41 -3.18 -3.18
CA GLU A 39 10.65 -3.93 -3.34
C GLU A 39 10.73 -4.45 -4.77
N LYS A 40 11.84 -4.18 -5.47
CA LYS A 40 12.13 -4.80 -6.76
C LYS A 40 12.83 -6.13 -6.50
N LEU A 41 12.18 -7.24 -6.88
CA LEU A 41 12.72 -8.58 -6.70
C LEU A 41 13.66 -8.94 -7.86
N GLU A 42 13.17 -8.78 -9.10
CA GLU A 42 13.89 -9.11 -10.33
C GLU A 42 13.57 -8.08 -11.45
N GLU A 43 14.13 -8.28 -12.64
CA GLU A 43 13.74 -7.52 -13.81
C GLU A 43 12.29 -7.88 -14.19
N HIS A 44 11.37 -6.92 -14.06
CA HIS A 44 9.92 -7.11 -14.19
C HIS A 44 9.27 -7.97 -13.09
N ASN A 45 9.77 -7.93 -11.86
CA ASN A 45 9.03 -8.47 -10.71
C ASN A 45 9.17 -7.56 -9.49
N TYR A 46 8.02 -7.13 -8.97
CA TYR A 46 7.92 -6.16 -7.88
C TYR A 46 6.98 -6.66 -6.80
N ARG A 47 7.35 -6.43 -5.55
CA ARG A 47 6.53 -6.70 -4.38
C ARG A 47 6.07 -5.39 -3.76
N CYS A 48 4.76 -5.24 -3.59
CA CYS A 48 4.18 -4.20 -2.75
C CYS A 48 3.74 -4.82 -1.43
N THR A 49 4.21 -4.28 -0.31
CA THR A 49 3.74 -4.63 1.04
C THR A 49 3.08 -3.41 1.67
N MET A 50 1.86 -3.58 2.19
CA MET A 50 1.15 -2.57 2.95
C MET A 50 0.86 -3.07 4.36
N ILE A 51 1.16 -2.23 5.34
CA ILE A 51 0.94 -2.48 6.76
C ILE A 51 0.11 -1.34 7.32
N ILE A 52 -0.99 -1.68 7.98
CA ILE A 52 -1.89 -0.74 8.64
C ILE A 52 -1.74 -0.91 10.14
N TYR A 53 -1.39 0.17 10.83
CA TYR A 53 -1.33 0.27 12.27
C TYR A 53 -2.49 1.10 12.81
N HIS A 54 -3.10 0.62 13.90
CA HIS A 54 -4.03 1.37 14.73
C HIS A 54 -3.44 1.49 16.12
N GLU A 55 -3.31 2.71 16.65
CA GLU A 55 -2.74 2.93 17.99
C GLU A 55 -1.38 2.23 18.17
N ASP A 56 -0.54 2.30 17.12
CA ASP A 56 0.79 1.67 17.02
C ASP A 56 0.81 0.13 17.05
N VAL A 57 -0.35 -0.52 17.01
CA VAL A 57 -0.50 -1.98 16.87
C VAL A 57 -0.76 -2.34 15.41
N GLU A 58 0.00 -3.31 14.88
CA GLU A 58 -0.23 -3.85 13.53
C GLU A 58 -1.60 -4.51 13.47
N HIS A 59 -2.47 -3.96 12.62
CA HIS A 59 -3.84 -4.43 12.44
C HIS A 59 -3.99 -5.29 11.19
N SER A 60 -3.31 -4.91 10.10
CA SER A 60 -3.37 -5.65 8.86
C SER A 60 -2.06 -5.53 8.09
N ARG A 61 -1.65 -6.63 7.46
CA ARG A 61 -0.52 -6.70 6.54
C ARG A 61 -0.96 -7.45 5.30
N LYS A 62 -0.72 -6.85 4.14
CA LYS A 62 -0.94 -7.47 2.83
C LYS A 62 0.28 -7.26 1.94
N SER A 63 0.62 -8.28 1.19
CA SER A 63 1.71 -8.25 0.22
C SER A 63 1.25 -8.90 -1.08
N HIS A 64 1.68 -8.35 -2.20
CA HIS A 64 1.47 -8.94 -3.51
C HIS A 64 2.68 -8.72 -4.41
N GLU A 65 2.98 -9.73 -5.23
CA GLU A 65 4.02 -9.68 -6.26
C GLU A 65 3.36 -9.58 -7.63
N ALA A 66 3.88 -8.72 -8.49
CA ALA A 66 3.40 -8.58 -9.86
C ALA A 66 4.50 -8.07 -10.78
N ASP A 67 4.23 -8.18 -12.08
CA ASP A 67 5.19 -7.77 -13.12
C ASP A 67 5.44 -6.25 -13.15
N SER A 68 4.51 -5.48 -12.56
CA SER A 68 4.62 -4.05 -12.36
C SER A 68 4.24 -3.63 -10.94
N GLU A 69 4.78 -2.51 -10.48
CA GLU A 69 4.49 -1.99 -9.14
C GLU A 69 3.07 -1.46 -9.01
N VAL A 70 2.53 -0.95 -10.13
CA VAL A 70 1.16 -0.48 -10.19
C VAL A 70 0.21 -1.65 -9.97
N ASP A 71 0.49 -2.80 -10.58
CA ASP A 71 -0.31 -4.01 -10.40
C ASP A 71 -0.15 -4.55 -8.98
N ALA A 72 1.09 -4.63 -8.48
CA ALA A 72 1.37 -5.08 -7.11
C ALA A 72 0.64 -4.20 -6.07
N PHE A 73 0.65 -2.88 -6.24
CA PHE A 73 -0.06 -1.94 -5.38
C PHE A 73 -1.58 -2.09 -5.48
N THR A 74 -2.09 -2.17 -6.72
CA THR A 74 -3.53 -2.28 -6.99
C THR A 74 -4.11 -3.53 -6.36
N GLU A 75 -3.41 -4.67 -6.48
CA GLU A 75 -3.84 -5.93 -5.87
C GLU A 75 -3.86 -5.85 -4.33
N VAL A 76 -2.86 -5.20 -3.72
CA VAL A 76 -2.83 -4.99 -2.26
C VAL A 76 -4.02 -4.13 -1.81
N ILE A 77 -4.30 -3.02 -2.50
CA ILE A 77 -5.46 -2.15 -2.20
C ILE A 77 -6.78 -2.91 -2.39
N CYS A 78 -6.94 -3.64 -3.50
CA CYS A 78 -8.14 -4.43 -3.78
C CYS A 78 -8.35 -5.55 -2.75
N SER A 79 -7.27 -6.17 -2.27
CA SER A 79 -7.31 -7.16 -1.19
C SER A 79 -7.78 -6.55 0.13
N LEU A 80 -7.22 -5.39 0.50
CA LEU A 80 -7.63 -4.66 1.70
C LEU A 80 -9.07 -4.14 1.60
N GLY A 81 -9.48 -3.60 0.45
CA GLY A 81 -10.87 -3.16 0.21
C GLY A 81 -11.90 -4.27 0.35
N ARG A 82 -11.54 -5.52 0.02
CA ARG A 82 -12.40 -6.68 0.29
C ARG A 82 -12.47 -7.04 1.78
N GLN A 83 -11.41 -6.79 2.54
CA GLN A 83 -11.33 -7.08 3.97
C GLN A 83 -12.10 -6.07 4.83
N TYR A 84 -12.17 -4.80 4.43
CA TYR A 84 -12.85 -3.73 5.17
C TYR A 84 -14.35 -3.57 4.83
N LYS A 85 -14.96 -4.53 4.14
CA LYS A 85 -16.40 -4.56 3.83
C LYS A 85 -17.29 -4.77 5.07
#